data_AF-A0A6P8EIR8-F1
#
_entry.id   AF-A0A6P8EIR8-F1
#
_cell.length_a   1.000
_cell.length_b   1.000
_cell.length_c   1.000
_cell.angle_alpha   90.00
_cell.angle_beta   90.00
_cell.angle_gamma   90.00
#
_symmetry.space_group_name_H-M   'P 1'
#
loop_
_entity.id
_entity.type
_entity.pdbx_description
1 polymer ?
#
loop_
_entity_poly.entity_id
_entity_poly.type
_entity_poly.pdbx_seq_one_letter_code
_entity_poly.pdbx_strand_id
1 'polypeptide(L)'
;MISFYHMYKVQWNISATFCGFAVGLTYRDKIYPQKKKTMVQLQSKHGAKLHTLEELRKSGFGRPSPRHGLKLLYWFVNNCLELDFHDNMLAQCHPERGDYGFHHFGNFEEILPLLAPNSRETYYDVGNLNPERYPEALDLPNYVREKYGVARNYQESNKDRIIIRYKSPNLILKVYITQHHAEGFDADRTHLLSCNLIENIKHLDLDLGTFLIQTGFTTSLRFLPVLYDLISPTQPLNSITENRPQSMPHRRENIQDPEQGLSLPAPRRTRKLCILGGIFSLILLVIVIVAVLYFLGIF
;
A
#
# COMPACT_ATOMS: atom_id res chain seq x y z
N MET A 1 11.98 -12.99 29.92
CA MET A 1 11.20 -11.99 30.69
C MET A 1 9.82 -11.93 30.10
N ILE A 2 8.81 -12.23 30.93
CA ILE A 2 7.41 -12.41 30.57
C ILE A 2 6.71 -11.04 30.50
N SER A 3 5.86 -10.88 29.49
CA SER A 3 4.87 -9.82 29.30
C SER A 3 3.87 -9.75 30.45
N PHE A 4 3.43 -8.57 30.88
CA PHE A 4 2.05 -8.42 31.38
C PHE A 4 1.44 -7.05 31.08
N TYR A 5 0.28 -7.13 30.43
CA TYR A 5 -0.76 -6.13 30.28
C TYR A 5 -1.16 -5.53 31.65
N HIS A 6 -1.33 -4.20 31.71
CA HIS A 6 -2.00 -3.57 32.84
C HIS A 6 -3.51 -3.51 32.62
N MET A 7 -4.18 -4.48 33.24
CA MET A 7 -5.61 -4.51 33.50
C MET A 7 -5.94 -3.51 34.61
N TYR A 8 -6.75 -2.49 34.33
CA TYR A 8 -7.17 -1.53 35.35
C TYR A 8 -8.11 -2.20 36.36
N LYS A 9 -7.74 -2.12 37.63
CA LYS A 9 -8.40 -2.68 38.80
C LYS A 9 -9.54 -1.73 39.21
N VAL A 10 -10.79 -2.17 39.10
CA VAL A 10 -11.94 -1.47 39.70
C VAL A 10 -11.99 -1.85 41.17
N GLN A 11 -11.85 -0.86 42.07
CA GLN A 11 -11.90 -1.06 43.51
C GLN A 11 -13.23 -0.51 44.05
N TRP A 12 -14.10 -1.40 44.51
CA TRP A 12 -15.32 -1.06 45.24
C TRP A 12 -15.00 -1.01 46.73
N ASN A 13 -15.20 0.14 47.37
CA ASN A 13 -15.23 0.23 48.83
C ASN A 13 -16.69 0.13 49.28
N ILE A 14 -17.03 -0.96 49.96
CA ILE A 14 -18.25 -1.09 50.74
C ILE A 14 -17.92 -0.66 52.17
N SER A 15 -18.59 0.38 52.67
CA SER A 15 -18.68 0.64 54.10
C SER A 15 -20.15 0.69 54.48
N ALA A 16 -20.57 -0.26 55.31
CA ALA A 16 -21.89 -0.31 55.88
C ALA A 16 -21.91 0.48 57.19
N THR A 17 -22.77 1.50 57.28
CA THR A 17 -23.25 2.03 58.56
C THR A 17 -24.73 2.33 58.43
N PHE A 18 -25.51 1.68 59.29
CA PHE A 18 -26.96 1.84 59.44
C PHE A 18 -27.28 3.20 60.07
N CYS A 19 -27.99 4.08 59.36
CA CYS A 19 -29.26 4.69 59.79
C CYS A 19 -29.76 5.60 58.66
N GLY A 20 -31.04 5.48 58.30
CA GLY A 20 -31.58 5.87 57.01
C GLY A 20 -31.38 7.33 56.58
N PHE A 21 -30.99 7.52 55.32
CA PHE A 21 -31.41 8.58 54.41
C PHE A 21 -30.96 8.16 52.99
N ALA A 22 -31.78 8.46 51.98
CA ALA A 22 -31.57 8.06 50.59
C ALA A 22 -30.19 8.48 50.05
N VAL A 23 -29.39 7.53 49.56
CA VAL A 23 -28.13 7.83 48.87
C VAL A 23 -28.42 7.88 47.37
N GLY A 24 -28.67 9.09 46.86
CA GLY A 24 -28.53 9.37 45.44
C GLY A 24 -27.05 9.30 45.04
N LEU A 25 -26.73 8.49 44.03
CA LEU A 25 -25.39 8.43 43.44
C LEU A 25 -25.13 9.74 42.70
N THR A 26 -24.43 10.68 43.35
CA THR A 26 -23.94 11.88 42.69
C THR A 26 -22.60 11.58 42.02
N TYR A 27 -22.63 11.46 40.70
CA TYR A 27 -21.44 11.41 39.86
C TYR A 27 -20.75 12.78 39.89
N ARG A 28 -19.53 12.83 40.43
CA ARG A 28 -18.71 14.05 40.48
C ARG A 28 -17.83 14.08 39.24
N ASP A 29 -18.28 14.78 38.20
CA ASP A 29 -17.49 15.08 37.01
C ASP A 29 -16.16 15.74 37.40
N LYS A 30 -15.05 15.01 37.24
CA LYS A 30 -13.74 15.66 37.10
C LYS A 30 -13.69 16.25 35.70
N ILE A 31 -13.90 17.56 35.63
CA ILE A 31 -13.72 18.38 34.43
C ILE A 31 -12.27 18.23 33.96
N TYR A 32 -12.04 17.39 32.97
CA TYR A 32 -10.91 17.55 32.06
C TYR A 32 -11.28 18.65 31.06
N PRO A 33 -10.43 19.64 30.79
CA PRO A 33 -10.75 20.68 29.83
C PRO A 33 -10.75 20.08 28.42
N GLN A 34 -11.93 19.71 27.95
CA GLN A 34 -12.20 19.51 26.53
C GLN A 34 -11.95 20.83 25.84
N LYS A 35 -10.80 20.97 25.16
CA LYS A 35 -10.59 22.03 24.18
C LYS A 35 -11.67 21.87 23.11
N LYS A 36 -12.76 22.62 23.23
CA LYS A 36 -13.77 22.78 22.17
C LYS A 36 -13.08 23.43 20.98
N LYS A 37 -12.56 22.61 20.07
CA LYS A 37 -12.14 23.07 18.74
C LYS A 37 -13.41 23.28 17.92
N THR A 38 -13.61 24.50 17.45
CA THR A 38 -14.73 24.90 16.59
C THR A 38 -14.73 24.07 15.30
N MET A 39 -15.90 23.77 14.72
CA MET A 39 -16.02 22.93 13.50
C MET A 39 -15.14 23.37 12.32
N VAL A 40 -14.76 24.66 12.26
CA VAL A 40 -13.82 25.21 11.28
C VAL A 40 -12.40 24.63 11.44
N GLN A 41 -11.94 24.30 12.66
CA GLN A 41 -10.64 23.67 12.90
C GLN A 41 -10.61 22.17 12.60
N LEU A 42 -11.75 21.48 12.66
CA LEU A 42 -11.84 20.07 12.29
C LEU A 42 -11.81 19.86 10.76
N GLN A 43 -12.31 20.83 9.99
CA GLN A 43 -12.17 20.85 8.52
C GLN A 43 -10.76 21.28 8.06
N SER A 44 -9.99 21.92 8.93
CA SER A 44 -8.63 22.39 8.66
C SER A 44 -7.53 21.32 8.85
N LYS A 45 -7.88 20.13 9.38
CA LYS A 45 -6.89 19.08 9.71
C LYS A 45 -6.65 18.09 8.56
N HIS A 46 -7.46 18.16 7.50
CA HIS A 46 -7.33 17.34 6.29
C HIS A 46 -6.57 18.16 5.25
N GLY A 47 -5.42 17.67 4.78
CA GLY A 47 -4.62 18.41 3.79
C GLY A 47 -5.37 18.64 2.48
N ALA A 48 -4.86 19.61 1.71
CA ALA A 48 -5.53 20.14 0.52
C ALA A 48 -5.96 19.05 -0.47
N LYS A 49 -7.14 19.21 -1.08
CA LYS A 49 -7.58 18.38 -2.20
C LYS A 49 -6.77 18.74 -3.45
N LEU A 50 -6.23 17.74 -4.14
CA LEU A 50 -5.41 17.91 -5.34
C LEU A 50 -6.22 17.64 -6.61
N HIS A 51 -6.16 18.59 -7.52
CA HIS A 51 -6.94 18.65 -8.75
C HIS A 51 -6.12 18.40 -10.01
N THR A 52 -4.81 18.64 -9.96
CA THR A 52 -3.93 18.63 -11.14
C THR A 52 -2.60 17.93 -10.86
N LEU A 53 -1.92 17.47 -11.92
CA LEU A 53 -0.56 16.93 -11.81
C LEU A 53 0.44 17.97 -11.27
N GLU A 54 0.20 19.25 -11.52
CA GLU A 54 1.02 20.35 -10.99
C GLU A 54 0.86 20.51 -9.47
N GLU A 55 -0.36 20.32 -8.95
CA GLU A 55 -0.60 20.31 -7.51
C GLU A 55 0.00 19.05 -6.86
N LEU A 56 -0.14 17.89 -7.50
CA LEU A 56 0.54 16.65 -7.09
C LEU A 56 2.06 16.86 -7.05
N ARG A 57 2.63 17.51 -8.07
CA ARG A 57 4.03 17.93 -8.08
C ARG A 57 4.29 18.80 -6.85
N LYS A 58 3.65 19.94 -6.69
CA LYS A 58 3.91 20.88 -5.58
C LYS A 58 3.78 20.25 -4.18
N SER A 59 2.93 19.23 -4.00
CA SER A 59 2.81 18.49 -2.72
C SER A 59 4.12 17.82 -2.27
N GLY A 60 4.99 17.47 -3.22
CA GLY A 60 6.23 16.74 -2.96
C GLY A 60 6.05 15.25 -2.67
N PHE A 61 4.83 14.71 -2.81
CA PHE A 61 4.56 13.29 -2.63
C PHE A 61 5.46 12.41 -3.53
N GLY A 62 5.96 11.30 -2.98
CA GLY A 62 6.85 10.39 -3.70
C GLY A 62 8.19 10.99 -4.13
N ARG A 63 8.57 12.17 -3.61
CA ARG A 63 9.81 12.87 -3.98
C ARG A 63 10.56 13.44 -2.76
N PRO A 64 11.89 13.60 -2.85
CA PRO A 64 12.77 13.15 -3.94
C PRO A 64 12.97 11.63 -3.95
N SER A 65 13.65 11.11 -4.98
CA SER A 65 14.25 9.76 -4.93
C SER A 65 15.03 9.58 -3.62
N PRO A 66 14.94 8.44 -2.91
CA PRO A 66 14.51 7.11 -3.37
C PRO A 66 13.04 6.76 -3.09
N ARG A 67 12.19 7.74 -2.80
CA ARG A 67 10.76 7.54 -2.52
C ARG A 67 10.04 6.84 -3.68
N HIS A 68 9.09 5.98 -3.33
CA HIS A 68 8.33 5.19 -4.31
C HIS A 68 6.92 5.73 -4.57
N GLY A 69 6.45 6.73 -3.81
CA GLY A 69 5.05 7.15 -3.80
C GLY A 69 4.45 7.45 -5.17
N LEU A 70 5.17 8.13 -6.06
CA LEU A 70 4.66 8.44 -7.40
C LEU A 70 4.48 7.17 -8.23
N LYS A 71 5.45 6.25 -8.18
CA LYS A 71 5.35 4.95 -8.87
C LYS A 71 4.22 4.09 -8.29
N LEU A 72 4.03 4.13 -6.97
CA LEU A 72 2.91 3.47 -6.29
C LEU A 72 1.57 4.05 -6.74
N LEU A 73 1.44 5.38 -6.82
CA LEU A 73 0.22 6.05 -7.28
C LEU A 73 -0.11 5.73 -8.72
N TYR A 74 0.90 5.75 -9.59
CA TYR A 74 0.74 5.34 -10.98
C TYR A 74 0.19 3.92 -11.10
N TRP A 75 0.83 2.97 -10.41
CA TRP A 75 0.37 1.57 -10.38
C TRP A 75 -1.05 1.46 -9.82
N PHE A 76 -1.34 2.12 -8.69
CA PHE A 76 -2.65 2.04 -8.05
C PHE A 76 -3.78 2.49 -8.99
N VAL A 77 -3.60 3.65 -9.62
CA VAL A 77 -4.62 4.22 -10.54
C VAL A 77 -4.80 3.36 -11.79
N ASN A 78 -3.72 2.80 -12.34
CA ASN A 78 -3.78 2.06 -13.60
C ASN A 78 -4.11 0.57 -13.44
N ASN A 79 -3.85 -0.04 -12.29
CA ASN A 79 -3.97 -1.49 -12.09
C ASN A 79 -4.97 -1.92 -11.01
N CYS A 80 -5.25 -1.06 -10.02
CA CYS A 80 -6.07 -1.41 -8.85
C CYS A 80 -7.37 -0.59 -8.81
N LEU A 81 -7.58 0.32 -9.76
CA LEU A 81 -8.76 1.17 -9.87
C LEU A 81 -9.35 1.12 -11.28
N GLU A 82 -10.66 0.88 -11.39
CA GLU A 82 -11.49 1.04 -12.58
C GLU A 82 -12.42 2.25 -12.43
N LEU A 83 -12.69 2.99 -13.51
CA LEU A 83 -13.73 4.03 -13.52
C LEU A 83 -14.89 3.46 -14.32
N ASP A 84 -16.07 3.36 -13.72
CA ASP A 84 -17.26 2.95 -14.45
C ASP A 84 -17.83 4.11 -15.30
N PHE A 85 -18.91 3.84 -16.03
CA PHE A 85 -19.57 4.81 -16.90
C PHE A 85 -20.26 5.98 -16.17
N HIS A 86 -20.26 5.98 -14.84
CA HIS A 86 -20.73 7.08 -14.00
C HIS A 86 -19.58 7.68 -13.16
N ASP A 87 -18.32 7.44 -13.55
CA ASP A 87 -17.11 7.90 -12.86
C ASP A 87 -16.99 7.39 -11.41
N ASN A 88 -17.65 6.26 -11.08
CA ASN A 88 -17.41 5.60 -9.80
C ASN A 88 -16.08 4.85 -9.86
N MET A 89 -15.29 4.98 -8.79
CA MET A 89 -14.03 4.26 -8.65
C MET A 89 -14.28 2.85 -8.09
N LEU A 90 -14.05 1.82 -8.90
CA LEU A 90 -14.17 0.42 -8.53
C LEU A 90 -12.78 -0.20 -8.28
N ALA A 91 -12.58 -0.84 -7.14
CA ALA A 91 -11.36 -1.56 -6.83
C ALA A 91 -11.25 -2.83 -7.69
N GLN A 92 -10.11 -3.00 -8.36
CA GLN A 92 -9.75 -4.23 -9.09
C GLN A 92 -8.87 -5.17 -8.26
N CYS A 93 -8.25 -4.62 -7.24
CA CYS A 93 -7.55 -5.31 -6.16
C CYS A 93 -8.55 -5.66 -5.03
N HIS A 94 -8.16 -6.57 -4.13
CA HIS A 94 -8.92 -6.90 -2.93
C HIS A 94 -8.22 -6.41 -1.65
N PRO A 95 -8.44 -5.15 -1.22
CA PRO A 95 -7.85 -4.61 0.01
C PRO A 95 -8.17 -5.45 1.25
N GLU A 96 -9.37 -6.02 1.29
CA GLU A 96 -9.86 -6.90 2.36
C GLU A 96 -9.11 -8.24 2.45
N ARG A 97 -8.45 -8.67 1.38
CA ARG A 97 -7.60 -9.88 1.33
C ARG A 97 -6.12 -9.57 1.54
N GLY A 98 -5.76 -8.30 1.57
CA GLY A 98 -4.39 -7.84 1.72
C GLY A 98 -3.55 -7.87 0.43
N ASP A 99 -4.20 -7.98 -0.73
CA ASP A 99 -3.52 -7.94 -2.04
C ASP A 99 -2.47 -6.82 -2.07
N TYR A 100 -1.28 -7.07 -2.62
CA TYR A 100 -0.23 -6.05 -2.77
C TYR A 100 0.22 -5.38 -1.45
N GLY A 101 -0.12 -5.94 -0.29
CA GLY A 101 0.19 -5.38 1.03
C GLY A 101 -0.85 -4.37 1.54
N PHE A 102 -2.07 -4.36 0.98
CA PHE A 102 -3.17 -3.62 1.60
C PHE A 102 -3.42 -4.09 3.02
N HIS A 103 -3.77 -3.16 3.92
CA HIS A 103 -4.17 -3.51 5.28
C HIS A 103 -5.06 -2.43 5.87
N HIS A 104 -5.76 -2.77 6.96
CA HIS A 104 -6.67 -1.86 7.63
C HIS A 104 -5.94 -0.63 8.19
N PHE A 105 -6.39 0.55 7.80
CA PHE A 105 -5.93 1.83 8.32
C PHE A 105 -6.85 2.31 9.44
N GLY A 106 -6.37 2.27 10.69
CA GLY A 106 -7.18 2.61 11.87
C GLY A 106 -7.51 4.09 12.06
N ASN A 107 -6.82 5.00 11.34
CA ASN A 107 -6.96 6.45 11.49
C ASN A 107 -6.81 6.93 12.95
N PHE A 108 -5.86 6.35 13.70
CA PHE A 108 -5.64 6.65 15.12
C PHE A 108 -5.17 8.09 15.37
N GLU A 109 -4.46 8.67 14.41
CA GLU A 109 -3.98 10.05 14.41
C GLU A 109 -5.07 11.07 14.01
N GLU A 110 -6.26 10.58 13.63
CA GLU A 110 -7.40 11.36 13.16
C GLU A 110 -7.00 12.35 12.04
N ILE A 111 -6.28 11.83 11.03
CA ILE A 111 -5.87 12.60 9.85
C ILE A 111 -6.92 12.54 8.74
N LEU A 112 -7.84 11.57 8.80
CA LEU A 112 -8.99 11.42 7.91
C LEU A 112 -10.31 11.62 8.67
N PRO A 113 -11.43 11.91 7.98
CA PRO A 113 -12.73 11.98 8.64
C PRO A 113 -13.12 10.66 9.30
N LEU A 114 -13.82 10.72 10.43
CA LEU A 114 -14.36 9.52 11.07
C LEU A 114 -15.43 8.88 10.19
N LEU A 115 -15.42 7.55 10.12
CA LEU A 115 -16.45 6.78 9.44
C LEU A 115 -17.71 6.72 10.32
N ALA A 116 -18.87 6.67 9.67
CA ALA A 116 -20.12 6.53 10.39
C ALA A 116 -20.17 5.16 11.11
N PRO A 117 -20.63 5.10 12.38
CA PRO A 117 -20.85 3.83 13.07
C PRO A 117 -21.74 2.90 12.23
N ASN A 118 -21.43 1.61 12.22
CA ASN A 118 -22.18 0.57 11.49
C ASN A 118 -22.22 0.75 9.96
N SER A 119 -21.39 1.62 9.38
CA SER A 119 -21.22 1.66 7.93
C SER A 119 -20.40 0.47 7.44
N ARG A 120 -20.62 0.05 6.19
CA ARG A 120 -19.76 -0.94 5.50
C ARG A 120 -18.49 -0.31 4.92
N GLU A 121 -18.10 0.83 5.48
CA GLU A 121 -16.96 1.58 5.01
C GLU A 121 -15.76 1.29 5.90
N THR A 122 -14.59 1.24 5.30
CA THR A 122 -13.34 0.93 5.98
C THR A 122 -12.22 1.68 5.28
N TYR A 123 -11.24 2.13 6.05
CA TYR A 123 -10.01 2.65 5.47
C TYR A 123 -9.01 1.52 5.32
N TYR A 124 -8.38 1.45 4.15
CA TYR A 124 -7.22 0.58 3.90
C TYR A 124 -6.07 1.42 3.42
N ASP A 125 -4.84 1.07 3.79
CA ASP A 125 -3.63 1.66 3.23
C ASP A 125 -2.73 0.64 2.55
N VAL A 126 -1.95 1.12 1.58
CA VAL A 126 -0.95 0.35 0.82
C VAL A 126 0.29 1.20 0.62
N GLY A 127 1.41 0.52 0.37
CA GLY A 127 2.70 1.15 0.11
C GLY A 127 3.75 0.88 1.17
N ASN A 128 3.45 0.12 2.23
CA ASN A 128 4.50 -0.40 3.09
C ASN A 128 5.19 -1.60 2.42
N LEU A 129 6.40 -1.36 1.91
CA LEU A 129 7.22 -2.32 1.19
C LEU A 129 7.94 -3.33 2.09
N ASN A 130 7.72 -3.34 3.40
CA ASN A 130 8.34 -4.31 4.31
C ASN A 130 7.68 -5.70 4.16
N PRO A 131 8.35 -6.68 3.54
CA PRO A 131 7.77 -8.00 3.28
C PRO A 131 7.66 -8.87 4.53
N GLU A 132 8.38 -8.55 5.62
CA GLU A 132 8.24 -9.28 6.88
C GLU A 132 6.89 -8.97 7.54
N ARG A 133 6.39 -7.75 7.34
CA ARG A 133 5.11 -7.30 7.90
C ARG A 133 3.95 -7.51 6.93
N TYR A 134 4.18 -7.30 5.65
CA TYR A 134 3.19 -7.43 4.58
C TYR A 134 3.80 -8.24 3.42
N PRO A 135 3.79 -9.58 3.51
CA PRO A 135 4.39 -10.45 2.50
C PRO A 135 3.88 -10.17 1.07
N GLU A 136 2.60 -9.85 0.92
CA GLU A 136 1.92 -9.54 -0.33
C GLU A 136 2.44 -8.24 -0.98
N ALA A 137 3.18 -7.40 -0.25
CA ALA A 137 3.86 -6.23 -0.84
C ALA A 137 4.92 -6.66 -1.89
N LEU A 138 5.36 -7.92 -1.89
CA LEU A 138 6.22 -8.48 -2.94
C LEU A 138 5.51 -8.61 -4.29
N ASP A 139 4.17 -8.62 -4.32
CA ASP A 139 3.38 -8.68 -5.54
C ASP A 139 3.27 -7.30 -6.23
N LEU A 140 3.69 -6.22 -5.54
CA LEU A 140 3.81 -4.91 -6.18
C LEU A 140 4.85 -4.98 -7.32
N PRO A 141 4.63 -4.24 -8.43
CA PRO A 141 5.56 -4.25 -9.55
C PRO A 141 6.98 -3.86 -9.13
N ASN A 142 7.98 -4.49 -9.75
CA ASN A 142 9.39 -4.24 -9.47
C ASN A 142 9.74 -2.75 -9.50
N TYR A 143 9.22 -1.98 -10.47
CA TYR A 143 9.51 -0.55 -10.58
C TYR A 143 9.07 0.25 -9.36
N VAL A 144 8.02 -0.19 -8.62
CA VAL A 144 7.57 0.44 -7.36
C VAL A 144 8.56 0.15 -6.23
N ARG A 145 9.06 -1.08 -6.15
CA ARG A 145 9.83 -1.58 -5.01
C ARG A 145 11.36 -1.58 -5.21
N GLU A 146 11.86 -1.29 -6.40
CA GLU A 146 13.29 -1.42 -6.79
C GLU A 146 14.29 -0.64 -5.91
N LYS A 147 13.85 0.45 -5.26
CA LYS A 147 14.74 1.27 -4.41
C LYS A 147 14.67 0.89 -2.93
N TYR A 148 13.73 0.03 -2.57
CA TYR A 148 13.59 -0.46 -1.20
C TYR A 148 14.79 -1.33 -0.82
N GLY A 149 15.38 -1.08 0.36
CA GLY A 149 16.54 -1.82 0.88
C GLY A 149 17.88 -1.56 0.19
N VAL A 150 17.89 -0.94 -1.00
CA VAL A 150 19.12 -0.61 -1.75
C VAL A 150 19.62 0.80 -1.42
N ALA A 151 18.70 1.74 -1.12
CA ALA A 151 19.08 3.10 -0.76
C ALA A 151 19.71 3.16 0.64
N ARG A 152 20.78 3.96 0.80
CA ARG A 152 21.41 4.24 2.11
C ARG A 152 20.39 4.71 3.17
N ASN A 153 19.31 5.36 2.73
CA ASN A 153 18.20 5.81 3.55
C ASN A 153 16.94 4.98 3.23
N TYR A 154 16.98 3.67 3.48
CA TYR A 154 15.86 2.76 3.16
C TYR A 154 14.54 3.20 3.84
N GLN A 155 14.60 3.85 5.00
CA GLN A 155 13.43 4.39 5.69
C GLN A 155 12.73 5.47 4.84
N GLU A 156 13.50 6.34 4.19
CA GLU A 156 12.96 7.36 3.28
C GLU A 156 12.32 6.75 2.03
N SER A 157 12.81 5.59 1.59
CA SER A 157 12.26 4.90 0.42
C SER A 157 10.92 4.21 0.68
N ASN A 158 10.50 4.04 1.94
CA ASN A 158 9.31 3.27 2.33
C ASN A 158 8.28 4.10 3.12
N LYS A 159 8.26 5.42 2.93
CA LYS A 159 7.37 6.30 3.69
C LYS A 159 6.05 6.62 3.00
N ASP A 160 5.95 6.50 1.68
CA ASP A 160 4.76 6.92 0.96
C ASP A 160 3.61 5.92 1.10
N ARG A 161 2.39 6.42 1.30
CA ARG A 161 1.19 5.59 1.45
C ARG A 161 0.06 6.13 0.60
N ILE A 162 -0.77 5.22 0.11
CA ILE A 162 -2.10 5.51 -0.43
C ILE A 162 -3.11 4.96 0.57
N ILE A 163 -4.05 5.79 1.00
CA ILE A 163 -5.17 5.38 1.85
C ILE A 163 -6.45 5.49 1.03
N ILE A 164 -7.27 4.44 1.02
CA ILE A 164 -8.57 4.43 0.36
C ILE A 164 -9.70 4.38 1.39
N ARG A 165 -10.75 5.18 1.18
CA ARG A 165 -12.04 4.98 1.84
C ARG A 165 -12.81 3.98 1.00
N TYR A 166 -12.85 2.74 1.45
CA TYR A 166 -13.44 1.63 0.71
C TYR A 166 -14.82 1.27 1.27
N LYS A 167 -15.75 0.89 0.41
CA LYS A 167 -17.08 0.39 0.76
C LYS A 167 -17.29 -0.95 0.05
N SER A 168 -17.44 -2.00 0.85
CA SER A 168 -17.62 -3.37 0.35
C SER A 168 -18.85 -3.45 -0.59
N PRO A 169 -18.74 -4.18 -1.73
CA PRO A 169 -17.70 -5.17 -2.06
C PRO A 169 -16.56 -4.68 -2.96
N ASN A 170 -16.58 -3.45 -3.47
CA ASN A 170 -15.52 -2.97 -4.38
C ASN A 170 -15.49 -1.46 -4.60
N LEU A 171 -16.27 -0.65 -3.89
CA LEU A 171 -16.38 0.78 -4.19
C LEU A 171 -15.31 1.58 -3.44
N ILE A 172 -14.51 2.36 -4.15
CA ILE A 172 -13.57 3.33 -3.58
C ILE A 172 -14.27 4.68 -3.56
N LEU A 173 -14.56 5.20 -2.36
CA LEU A 173 -15.24 6.48 -2.19
C LEU A 173 -14.26 7.66 -2.24
N LYS A 174 -13.03 7.47 -1.76
CA LYS A 174 -11.99 8.50 -1.68
C LYS A 174 -10.61 7.86 -1.75
N VAL A 175 -9.66 8.56 -2.38
CA VAL A 175 -8.25 8.18 -2.43
C VAL A 175 -7.43 9.30 -1.81
N TYR A 176 -6.61 8.97 -0.84
CA TYR A 176 -5.70 9.88 -0.17
C TYR A 176 -4.27 9.43 -0.42
N ILE A 177 -3.36 10.40 -0.55
CA ILE A 177 -1.92 10.17 -0.54
C ILE A 177 -1.35 10.75 0.75
N THR A 178 -0.35 10.11 1.33
CA THR A 178 0.27 10.57 2.58
C THR A 178 1.68 10.00 2.74
N GLN A 179 2.35 10.37 3.83
CA GLN A 179 3.59 9.77 4.26
C GLN A 179 3.52 9.30 5.71
N HIS A 180 4.25 8.24 6.01
CA HIS A 180 4.37 7.62 7.31
C HIS A 180 5.83 7.65 7.78
N HIS A 181 6.05 8.17 8.99
CA HIS A 181 7.36 8.21 9.64
C HIS A 181 7.34 7.39 10.94
N ALA A 182 8.42 7.43 11.71
CA ALA A 182 8.48 6.73 13.00
C ALA A 182 7.38 7.19 13.99
N GLU A 183 6.95 8.45 13.89
CA GLU A 183 5.95 9.07 14.78
C GLU A 183 4.50 8.83 14.32
N GLY A 184 4.30 8.18 13.17
CA GLY A 184 2.99 7.92 12.57
C GLY A 184 2.77 8.64 11.25
N PHE A 185 1.50 8.80 10.87
CA PHE A 185 1.12 9.43 9.62
C PHE A 185 1.13 10.97 9.71
N ASP A 186 1.58 11.61 8.63
CA ASP A 186 1.75 13.06 8.56
C ASP A 186 0.49 13.74 8.00
N ALA A 187 -0.25 14.44 8.87
CA ALA A 187 -1.49 15.13 8.52
C ALA A 187 -1.28 16.24 7.47
N ASP A 188 -0.18 16.99 7.57
CA ASP A 188 0.12 18.13 6.68
C ASP A 188 0.49 17.67 5.26
N ARG A 189 0.88 16.40 5.14
CA ARG A 189 1.23 15.73 3.88
C ARG A 189 0.16 14.77 3.41
N THR A 190 -1.00 14.77 4.06
CA THR A 190 -2.14 13.93 3.69
C THR A 190 -3.07 14.70 2.77
N HIS A 191 -3.17 14.28 1.51
CA HIS A 191 -3.96 14.99 0.50
C HIS A 191 -5.03 14.09 -0.09
N LEU A 192 -6.25 14.62 -0.24
CA LEU A 192 -7.32 13.96 -0.99
C LEU A 192 -7.10 14.16 -2.49
N LEU A 193 -7.15 13.09 -3.28
CA LEU A 193 -7.16 13.21 -4.73
C LEU A 193 -8.58 13.49 -5.24
N SER A 194 -8.69 14.40 -6.20
CA SER A 194 -9.94 14.59 -6.95
C SER A 194 -10.13 13.49 -8.00
N CYS A 195 -11.38 13.23 -8.40
CA CYS A 195 -11.68 12.32 -9.51
C CYS A 195 -11.00 12.79 -10.81
N ASN A 196 -11.07 14.09 -11.14
CA ASN A 196 -10.37 14.66 -12.29
C ASN A 196 -8.85 14.37 -12.30
N LEU A 197 -8.17 14.40 -11.14
CA LEU A 197 -6.76 14.04 -11.09
C LEU A 197 -6.53 12.54 -11.37
N ILE A 198 -7.39 11.67 -10.81
CA ILE A 198 -7.35 10.22 -11.06
C ILE A 198 -7.63 9.92 -12.53
N GLU A 199 -8.66 10.54 -13.11
CA GLU A 199 -8.99 10.49 -14.53
C GLU A 199 -7.82 10.95 -15.40
N ASN A 200 -7.18 12.08 -15.08
CA ASN A 200 -6.03 12.57 -15.84
C ASN A 200 -4.84 11.59 -15.80
N ILE A 201 -4.59 10.93 -14.66
CA ILE A 201 -3.54 9.91 -14.58
C ILE A 201 -3.89 8.69 -15.43
N LYS A 202 -5.18 8.36 -15.53
CA LYS A 202 -5.67 7.13 -16.16
C LYS A 202 -5.95 7.25 -17.67
N HIS A 203 -6.66 8.29 -18.09
CA HIS A 203 -7.20 8.45 -19.44
C HIS A 203 -6.24 9.09 -20.42
N LEU A 204 -5.22 9.82 -19.95
CA LEU A 204 -4.27 10.48 -20.83
C LEU A 204 -3.24 9.51 -21.44
N ASP A 205 -3.42 8.19 -21.30
CA ASP A 205 -2.47 7.14 -21.67
C ASP A 205 -1.03 7.51 -21.26
N LEU A 206 -0.89 8.18 -20.10
CA LEU A 206 0.41 8.61 -19.62
C LEU A 206 1.21 7.35 -19.33
N ASP A 207 2.26 7.12 -20.11
CA ASP A 207 3.24 6.12 -19.74
C ASP A 207 3.91 6.54 -18.42
N LEU A 208 4.44 5.55 -17.70
CA LEU A 208 5.09 5.76 -16.41
C LEU A 208 6.19 6.84 -16.50
N GLY A 209 6.97 6.86 -17.57
CA GLY A 209 8.04 7.83 -17.78
C GLY A 209 7.51 9.26 -17.88
N THR A 210 6.52 9.49 -18.73
CA THR A 210 5.86 10.79 -18.88
C THR A 210 5.22 11.26 -17.57
N PHE A 211 4.50 10.37 -16.87
CA PHE A 211 3.93 10.69 -15.56
C PHE A 211 5.00 11.12 -14.54
N LEU A 212 6.11 10.39 -14.45
CA LEU A 212 7.21 10.70 -13.54
C LEU A 212 7.92 12.02 -13.90
N ILE A 213 8.05 12.35 -15.19
CA ILE A 213 8.61 13.63 -15.63
C ILE A 213 7.69 14.79 -15.26
N GLN A 214 6.40 14.70 -15.58
CA GLN A 214 5.44 15.77 -15.32
C GLN A 214 5.24 16.03 -13.82
N THR A 215 5.28 14.98 -13.01
CA THR A 215 5.24 15.09 -11.53
C THR A 215 6.60 15.47 -10.92
N GLY A 216 7.63 15.65 -11.75
CA GLY A 216 8.97 16.12 -11.38
C GLY A 216 9.74 15.13 -10.51
N PHE A 217 9.52 13.83 -10.66
CA PHE A 217 10.33 12.79 -10.05
C PHE A 217 11.76 12.79 -10.60
N THR A 218 11.90 13.04 -11.91
CA THR A 218 13.17 13.04 -12.62
C THR A 218 13.43 14.42 -13.25
N THR A 219 13.89 15.39 -12.46
CA THR A 219 14.14 16.77 -12.95
C THR A 219 15.54 17.00 -13.50
N SER A 220 16.40 15.97 -13.58
CA SER A 220 17.77 16.11 -14.08
C SER A 220 18.02 15.19 -15.27
N LEU A 221 18.46 15.76 -16.40
CA LEU A 221 18.97 15.08 -17.59
C LEU A 221 20.07 14.03 -17.29
N ARG A 222 20.63 14.02 -16.07
CA ARG A 222 21.58 13.00 -15.57
C ARG A 222 20.96 11.62 -15.33
N PHE A 223 19.63 11.49 -15.33
CA PHE A 223 18.92 10.23 -15.08
C PHE A 223 18.31 9.59 -16.33
N LEU A 224 18.65 10.08 -17.54
CA LEU A 224 18.29 9.43 -18.80
C LEU A 224 18.62 7.91 -18.86
N PRO A 225 19.69 7.38 -18.22
CA PRO A 225 19.93 5.95 -18.18
C PRO A 225 18.84 5.16 -17.44
N VAL A 226 18.29 5.72 -16.35
CA VAL A 226 17.17 5.09 -15.61
C VAL A 226 15.89 5.12 -16.43
N LEU A 227 15.72 6.16 -17.25
CA LEU A 227 14.59 6.28 -18.16
C LEU A 227 14.63 5.20 -19.26
N TYR A 228 15.82 4.88 -19.76
CA TYR A 228 16.01 3.80 -20.75
C TYR A 228 15.61 2.42 -20.19
N ASP A 229 16.00 2.13 -18.94
CA ASP A 229 15.65 0.86 -18.27
C ASP A 229 14.15 0.76 -17.93
N LEU A 230 13.47 1.89 -17.67
CA LEU A 230 12.03 1.92 -17.40
C LEU A 230 11.16 1.76 -18.66
N ILE A 231 11.70 2.09 -19.84
CA ILE A 231 10.96 2.11 -21.11
C ILE A 231 11.28 0.88 -21.98
N SER A 232 12.34 0.13 -21.69
CA SER A 232 12.76 -1.01 -22.53
C SER A 232 12.26 -2.36 -21.99
N PRO A 233 11.34 -3.06 -22.69
CA PRO A 233 11.12 -4.48 -22.43
C PRO A 233 12.31 -5.25 -23.01
N THR A 234 13.08 -5.90 -22.14
CA THR A 234 14.26 -6.70 -22.52
C THR A 234 13.90 -7.71 -23.61
N GLN A 235 14.44 -7.53 -24.82
CA GLN A 235 14.60 -8.62 -25.79
C GLN A 235 15.98 -9.26 -25.65
N PRO A 236 16.10 -10.59 -25.81
CA PRO A 236 17.37 -11.29 -25.63
C PRO A 236 18.36 -10.94 -26.74
N LEU A 237 19.62 -10.80 -26.34
CA LEU A 237 20.77 -10.48 -27.17
C LEU A 237 21.04 -11.60 -28.19
N ASN A 238 20.60 -11.40 -29.44
CA ASN A 238 21.11 -12.17 -30.58
C ASN A 238 22.08 -11.30 -31.37
N SER A 239 23.36 -11.47 -31.08
CA SER A 239 24.45 -11.12 -31.99
C SER A 239 24.39 -12.03 -33.21
N ILE A 240 24.40 -11.48 -34.42
CA ILE A 240 25.20 -11.97 -35.57
C ILE A 240 25.27 -10.86 -36.62
N THR A 241 26.53 -10.58 -36.96
CA THR A 241 27.11 -9.79 -38.05
C THR A 241 26.56 -10.12 -39.43
N GLU A 242 26.31 -9.12 -40.30
CA GLU A 242 26.93 -9.03 -41.64
C GLU A 242 26.61 -7.71 -42.39
N ASN A 243 27.65 -7.13 -43.01
CA ASN A 243 27.61 -5.96 -43.89
C ASN A 243 27.51 -6.41 -45.36
N ARG A 244 26.55 -5.91 -46.18
CA ARG A 244 26.78 -5.40 -47.56
C ARG A 244 25.51 -4.77 -48.20
N PRO A 245 25.61 -3.75 -49.09
CA PRO A 245 24.45 -3.05 -49.65
C PRO A 245 23.98 -3.48 -51.06
N GLN A 246 22.67 -3.35 -51.25
CA GLN A 246 21.85 -2.95 -52.43
C GLN A 246 22.05 -3.60 -53.82
N SER A 247 20.99 -4.25 -54.33
CA SER A 247 20.32 -3.91 -55.61
C SER A 247 19.06 -4.76 -55.87
N MET A 248 17.98 -4.10 -56.33
CA MET A 248 16.71 -4.64 -56.87
C MET A 248 16.89 -5.10 -58.34
N PRO A 249 15.98 -5.88 -59.02
CA PRO A 249 14.51 -5.72 -58.96
C PRO A 249 13.60 -6.97 -59.20
N HIS A 250 12.30 -6.75 -58.91
CA HIS A 250 11.07 -7.34 -59.49
C HIS A 250 11.00 -8.84 -59.87
N ARG A 251 10.06 -9.57 -59.22
CA ARG A 251 9.03 -10.38 -59.91
C ARG A 251 7.87 -10.74 -58.95
N ARG A 252 6.63 -10.52 -59.41
CA ARG A 252 5.38 -10.99 -58.78
C ARG A 252 5.31 -12.51 -58.89
N GLU A 253 4.87 -13.18 -57.83
CA GLU A 253 3.91 -14.28 -57.96
C GLU A 253 3.15 -14.49 -56.65
N ASN A 254 1.89 -14.83 -56.85
CA ASN A 254 0.82 -15.01 -55.89
C ASN A 254 0.81 -16.49 -55.41
N ILE A 255 0.01 -16.83 -54.39
CA ILE A 255 -0.61 -18.15 -54.11
C ILE A 255 -0.21 -18.87 -52.79
N GLN A 256 -1.26 -19.06 -51.97
CA GLN A 256 -1.57 -20.13 -50.99
C GLN A 256 -1.05 -20.08 -49.53
N ASP A 257 -1.97 -19.82 -48.59
CA ASP A 257 -2.03 -20.46 -47.26
C ASP A 257 -2.41 -21.95 -47.42
N PRO A 258 -1.94 -22.89 -46.57
CA PRO A 258 -2.71 -23.17 -45.36
C PRO A 258 -1.90 -23.62 -44.12
N GLU A 259 -2.52 -23.33 -42.97
CA GLU A 259 -2.51 -24.01 -41.68
C GLU A 259 -1.48 -25.12 -41.41
N GLN A 260 -0.73 -25.00 -40.30
CA GLN A 260 -0.58 -26.10 -39.33
C GLN A 260 -0.43 -25.54 -37.91
N GLY A 261 -1.43 -25.81 -37.08
CA GLY A 261 -1.35 -25.64 -35.64
C GLY A 261 -0.40 -26.67 -35.01
N LEU A 262 0.47 -26.20 -34.11
CA LEU A 262 1.25 -27.07 -33.25
C LEU A 262 1.15 -26.56 -31.81
N SER A 263 0.32 -27.25 -31.04
CA SER A 263 0.13 -27.08 -29.61
C SER A 263 1.40 -27.50 -28.85
N LEU A 264 1.97 -26.57 -28.07
CA LEU A 264 3.04 -26.84 -27.11
C LEU A 264 2.43 -27.15 -25.72
N PRO A 265 2.93 -28.17 -25.00
CA PRO A 265 2.37 -28.57 -23.71
C PRO A 265 2.84 -27.67 -22.57
N ALA A 266 1.96 -27.49 -21.57
CA ALA A 266 2.22 -26.74 -20.34
C ALA A 266 3.37 -27.35 -19.50
N PRO A 267 4.20 -26.53 -18.82
CA PRO A 267 5.28 -27.03 -17.99
C PRO A 267 4.77 -27.65 -16.69
N ARG A 268 5.28 -28.85 -16.40
CA ARG A 268 5.01 -29.65 -15.19
C ARG A 268 5.48 -28.93 -13.93
N ARG A 269 4.55 -28.69 -13.02
CA ARG A 269 4.76 -28.21 -11.64
C ARG A 269 5.51 -29.27 -10.83
N THR A 270 6.81 -29.06 -10.61
CA THR A 270 7.61 -29.92 -9.73
C THR A 270 7.35 -29.56 -8.27
N ARG A 271 6.80 -30.52 -7.51
CA ARG A 271 6.63 -30.44 -6.06
C ARG A 271 8.03 -30.47 -5.41
N LYS A 272 8.55 -29.33 -4.96
CA LYS A 272 9.56 -29.31 -3.91
C LYS A 272 8.84 -29.38 -2.57
N LEU A 273 8.75 -30.60 -2.07
CA LEU A 273 8.15 -30.97 -0.79
C LEU A 273 8.95 -30.35 0.36
N CYS A 274 8.24 -29.73 1.30
CA CYS A 274 8.75 -29.02 2.47
C CYS A 274 9.53 -29.96 3.41
N ILE A 275 10.86 -29.95 3.35
CA ILE A 275 11.72 -30.63 4.34
C ILE A 275 12.13 -29.66 5.47
N LEU A 276 12.10 -28.33 5.24
CA LEU A 276 12.44 -27.34 6.28
C LEU A 276 11.35 -27.16 7.36
N GLY A 277 10.07 -27.34 7.01
CA GLY A 277 8.96 -27.18 7.95
C GLY A 277 8.88 -28.29 9.02
N GLY A 278 9.32 -29.51 8.67
CA GLY A 278 9.31 -30.64 9.60
C GLY A 278 10.37 -30.51 10.72
N ILE A 279 11.54 -29.96 10.39
CA ILE A 279 12.62 -29.76 11.37
C ILE A 279 12.23 -28.69 12.38
N PHE A 280 11.61 -27.58 11.92
CA PHE A 280 11.15 -26.52 12.81
C PHE A 280 10.03 -27.00 13.76
N SER A 281 9.13 -27.84 13.26
CA SER A 281 8.07 -28.45 14.07
C SER A 281 8.61 -29.39 15.16
N LEU A 282 9.65 -30.18 14.85
CA LEU A 282 10.26 -31.09 15.83
C LEU A 282 11.01 -30.32 16.93
N ILE A 283 11.74 -29.25 16.57
CA ILE A 283 12.48 -28.42 17.53
C ILE A 283 11.50 -27.72 18.49
N LEU A 284 10.40 -27.17 17.96
CA LEU A 284 9.38 -26.53 18.80
C LEU A 284 8.74 -27.52 19.79
N LEU A 285 8.46 -28.75 19.33
CA LEU A 285 7.90 -29.81 20.17
C LEU A 285 8.84 -30.16 21.34
N VAL A 286 10.14 -30.31 21.07
CA VAL A 286 11.14 -30.61 22.11
C VAL A 286 11.25 -29.47 23.13
N ILE A 287 11.25 -28.21 22.68
CA ILE A 287 11.28 -27.04 23.58
C ILE A 287 10.05 -27.03 24.51
N VAL A 288 8.86 -27.31 23.98
CA VAL A 288 7.63 -27.36 24.79
C VAL A 288 7.69 -28.49 25.81
N ILE A 289 8.16 -29.68 25.43
CA ILE A 289 8.30 -30.82 26.36
C ILE A 289 9.27 -30.48 27.49
N VAL A 290 10.44 -29.91 27.19
CA VAL A 290 11.42 -29.53 28.21
C VAL A 290 10.85 -28.47 29.16
N ALA A 291 10.13 -27.48 28.63
CA ALA A 291 9.49 -26.46 29.46
C ALA A 291 8.44 -27.06 30.40
N VAL A 292 7.60 -27.99 29.91
CA VAL A 292 6.59 -28.68 30.74
C VAL A 292 7.26 -29.50 31.84
N LEU A 293 8.32 -30.26 31.53
CA LEU A 293 9.05 -31.06 32.53
C LEU A 293 9.72 -30.18 33.59
N TYR A 294 10.22 -29.01 33.21
CA TYR A 294 10.75 -28.01 34.15
C TYR A 294 9.65 -27.47 35.10
N PHE A 295 8.47 -27.12 34.58
CA PHE A 295 7.35 -26.65 35.43
C PHE A 295 6.78 -27.74 36.34
N LEU A 296 6.94 -29.02 35.98
CA LEU A 296 6.55 -30.16 36.79
C LEU A 296 7.62 -30.59 37.81
N GLY A 297 8.79 -29.94 37.83
CA GLY A 297 9.87 -30.24 38.78
C GLY A 297 10.52 -31.60 38.58
N ILE A 298 10.50 -32.11 37.34
CA ILE A 298 11.11 -33.41 36.98
C ILE A 298 12.63 -33.27 36.72
N PHE A 299 13.13 -32.03 36.64
CA PHE A 299 14.55 -31.65 36.52
C PHE A 299 14.90 -30.51 37.47
#